data_AF-A6Q041-F1
#
_entry.id   AF-A6Q041-F1
#
_cell.length_a   1.000
_cell.length_b   1.000
_cell.length_c   1.000
_cell.angle_alpha   90.00
_cell.angle_beta   90.00
_cell.angle_gamma   90.00
#
_symmetry.space_group_name_H-M   'P 1'
#
loop_
_entity.id
_entity.type
_entity.pdbx_description
1 polymer ?
#
loop_
_entity_poly.entity_id
_entity_poly.type
_entity_poly.pdbx_seq_one_letter_code
_entity_poly.pdbx_strand_id
1 'polypeptide(L)'
;YGTTLGNSLRRILLSSLPGAAVNTVQIDGVVHEFSTVDGVVEDVTQIILNLKKVVLAIDSDDERSLEIDVQGPADVTAADLQAGADVEILNPDLHLATVAAGKSLHMTVTAVKGRGYSSADENKQLRDEMPIGVLAVDSIYTPIERVNYHVENTRVGSRDDYDKLTFDIWTNGSIKPSDALSLGSKILAEHLNLFMDISPVAAEASVMVEAEPVAT
;
A
#
# COMPACT_ATOMS: atom_id res chain seq x y z
N TYR A 1 -5.36 28.70 -3.23
CA TYR A 1 -5.67 27.31 -3.65
C TYR A 1 -4.68 26.27 -3.10
N GLY A 2 -3.43 26.62 -2.82
CA GLY A 2 -2.37 25.69 -2.43
C GLY A 2 -2.75 24.81 -1.25
N THR A 3 -3.29 25.38 -0.17
CA THR A 3 -3.70 24.61 1.02
C THR A 3 -4.82 23.62 0.74
N THR A 4 -5.82 24.03 -0.06
CA THR A 4 -6.97 23.18 -0.42
C THR A 4 -6.52 21.98 -1.24
N LEU A 5 -5.72 22.20 -2.30
CA LEU A 5 -5.20 21.12 -3.14
C LEU A 5 -4.19 20.25 -2.36
N GLY A 6 -3.30 20.89 -1.61
CA GLY A 6 -2.30 20.25 -0.74
C GLY A 6 -2.91 19.23 0.22
N ASN A 7 -3.87 19.69 1.02
CA ASN A 7 -4.53 18.84 2.01
C ASN A 7 -5.38 17.73 1.38
N SER A 8 -6.14 18.05 0.32
CA SER A 8 -6.99 17.06 -0.37
C SER A 8 -6.18 15.94 -0.99
N LEU A 9 -5.12 16.28 -1.74
CA LEU A 9 -4.25 15.28 -2.36
C LEU A 9 -3.46 14.49 -1.32
N ARG A 10 -2.97 15.14 -0.25
CA ARG A 10 -2.31 14.42 0.86
C ARG A 10 -3.20 13.33 1.45
N ARG A 11 -4.49 13.62 1.66
CA ARG A 11 -5.45 12.64 2.19
C ARG A 11 -5.63 11.48 1.22
N ILE A 12 -5.88 11.76 -0.06
CA ILE A 12 -6.10 10.74 -1.10
C ILE A 12 -4.88 9.83 -1.25
N LEU A 13 -3.67 10.41 -1.28
CA LEU A 13 -2.42 9.66 -1.39
C LEU A 13 -2.27 8.65 -0.25
N LEU A 14 -2.65 9.02 0.98
CA LEU A 14 -2.50 8.14 2.15
C LEU A 14 -3.59 7.08 2.27
N SER A 15 -4.78 7.27 1.68
CA SER A 15 -5.95 6.40 1.94
C SER A 15 -6.53 5.67 0.74
N SER A 16 -6.30 6.14 -0.49
CA SER A 16 -7.18 5.78 -1.61
C SER A 16 -6.46 5.20 -2.82
N LEU A 17 -5.13 5.18 -2.81
CA LEU A 17 -4.37 4.55 -3.88
C LEU A 17 -4.51 3.01 -3.80
N PRO A 18 -4.65 2.35 -4.96
CA PRO A 18 -4.62 0.89 -5.03
C PRO A 18 -3.21 0.37 -4.74
N GLY A 19 -3.15 -0.78 -4.08
CA GLY A 19 -1.92 -1.53 -3.88
C GLY A 19 -2.22 -2.96 -3.48
N ALA A 20 -1.20 -3.69 -3.05
CA ALA A 20 -1.31 -5.08 -2.64
C ALA A 20 -0.65 -5.29 -1.28
N ALA A 21 -1.23 -6.20 -0.48
CA ALA A 21 -0.73 -6.53 0.84
C ALA A 21 -1.08 -7.97 1.21
N VAL A 22 -0.35 -8.50 2.20
CA VAL A 22 -0.69 -9.77 2.85
C VAL A 22 -2.01 -9.62 3.61
N ASN A 23 -2.89 -10.60 3.46
CA ASN A 23 -4.22 -10.67 4.08
C ASN A 23 -4.30 -11.74 5.16
N THR A 24 -3.78 -12.94 4.86
CA THR A 24 -3.73 -14.06 5.80
C THR A 24 -2.40 -14.79 5.72
N VAL A 25 -2.03 -15.45 6.81
CA VAL A 25 -0.90 -16.37 6.89
C VAL A 25 -1.34 -17.66 7.57
N GLN A 26 -0.85 -18.80 7.09
CA GLN A 26 -1.01 -20.10 7.71
C GLN A 26 0.37 -20.71 7.87
N ILE A 27 0.77 -21.00 9.09
CA ILE A 27 2.09 -21.58 9.42
C ILE A 27 1.87 -22.99 9.95
N ASP A 28 2.67 -23.95 9.50
CA ASP A 28 2.55 -25.33 9.94
C ASP A 28 2.76 -25.49 11.45
N GLY A 29 1.84 -26.21 12.09
CA GLY A 29 1.87 -26.45 13.54
C GLY A 29 1.43 -25.26 14.39
N VAL A 30 1.08 -24.12 13.78
CA VAL A 30 0.61 -22.91 14.49
C VAL A 30 -0.91 -22.83 14.45
N VAL A 31 -1.50 -22.62 15.61
CA VAL A 31 -2.96 -22.48 15.76
C VAL A 31 -3.38 -21.03 16.01
N HIS A 32 -2.51 -20.24 16.63
CA HIS A 32 -2.76 -18.84 16.99
C HIS A 32 -1.48 -17.99 16.95
N GLU A 33 -1.65 -16.69 16.87
CA GLU A 33 -0.64 -15.65 16.67
C GLU A 33 0.35 -15.47 17.83
N PHE A 34 -0.03 -15.89 19.04
CA PHE A 34 0.81 -15.82 20.25
C PHE A 34 1.67 -17.07 20.50
N SER A 35 1.86 -17.90 19.49
CA SER A 35 2.64 -19.14 19.60
C SER A 35 4.06 -18.96 19.07
N THR A 36 4.89 -19.99 19.29
CA THR A 36 6.25 -20.09 18.74
C THR A 36 6.28 -21.21 17.70
N VAL A 37 7.20 -21.10 16.75
CA VAL A 37 7.43 -22.13 15.73
C VAL A 37 8.67 -22.92 16.14
N ASP A 38 8.55 -24.24 16.29
CA ASP A 38 9.65 -25.09 16.72
C ASP A 38 10.82 -25.02 15.73
N GLY A 39 11.98 -24.55 16.21
CA GLY A 39 13.17 -24.43 15.37
C GLY A 39 13.31 -23.12 14.61
N VAL A 40 12.44 -22.14 14.82
CA VAL A 40 12.55 -20.78 14.29
C VAL A 40 12.89 -19.82 15.44
N VAL A 41 13.75 -18.83 15.19
CA VAL A 41 14.20 -17.88 16.21
C VAL A 41 13.09 -16.88 16.58
N GLU A 42 12.37 -16.40 15.57
CA GLU A 42 11.25 -15.47 15.69
C GLU A 42 9.97 -16.17 16.14
N ASP A 43 9.18 -15.49 16.96
CA ASP A 43 7.81 -15.93 17.26
C ASP A 43 6.84 -15.58 16.11
N VAL A 44 5.63 -16.14 16.16
CA VAL A 44 4.63 -15.94 15.10
C VAL A 44 4.26 -14.45 14.95
N THR A 45 4.23 -13.70 16.04
CA THR A 45 3.93 -12.26 16.00
C THR A 45 5.02 -11.50 15.23
N GLN A 46 6.29 -11.81 15.47
CA GLN A 46 7.42 -11.21 14.78
C GLN A 46 7.44 -11.56 13.29
N ILE A 47 7.13 -12.82 12.94
CA ILE A 47 6.96 -13.24 11.55
C ILE A 47 5.85 -12.44 10.87
N ILE A 48 4.67 -12.30 11.51
CA ILE A 48 3.56 -11.49 11.00
C ILE A 48 3.99 -10.02 10.81
N LEU A 49 4.72 -9.44 11.76
CA LEU A 49 5.22 -8.07 11.66
C LEU A 49 6.22 -7.88 10.52
N ASN A 50 7.01 -8.91 10.21
CA ASN A 50 7.93 -8.88 9.07
C ASN A 50 7.16 -9.05 7.75
N LEU A 51 6.20 -9.97 7.67
CA LEU A 51 5.33 -10.17 6.51
C LEU A 51 4.56 -8.90 6.13
N LYS A 52 4.10 -8.12 7.12
CA LYS A 52 3.43 -6.81 6.89
C LYS A 52 4.31 -5.79 6.17
N LYS A 53 5.64 -5.96 6.18
CA LYS A 53 6.60 -5.07 5.50
C LYS A 53 6.92 -5.54 4.09
N VAL A 54 6.46 -6.71 3.66
CA VAL A 54 6.67 -7.22 2.30
C VAL A 54 5.89 -6.32 1.34
N VAL A 55 6.59 -5.80 0.34
CA VAL A 55 6.02 -4.93 -0.69
C VAL A 55 5.76 -5.78 -1.93
N LEU A 56 4.49 -5.87 -2.32
CA LEU A 56 4.02 -6.68 -3.42
C LEU A 56 3.48 -5.80 -4.55
N ALA A 57 3.76 -6.18 -5.78
CA ALA A 57 2.99 -5.78 -6.95
C ALA A 57 2.25 -7.01 -7.48
N ILE A 58 0.92 -6.90 -7.61
CA ILE A 58 0.08 -7.98 -8.11
C ILE A 58 -0.60 -7.45 -9.37
N ASP A 59 -0.54 -8.18 -10.48
CA ASP A 59 -1.22 -7.80 -11.73
C ASP A 59 -2.65 -8.33 -11.78
N SER A 60 -2.91 -9.45 -11.12
CA SER A 60 -4.22 -10.10 -10.99
C SER A 60 -5.20 -9.40 -10.04
N ASP A 61 -6.50 -9.48 -10.31
CA ASP A 61 -7.54 -9.01 -9.37
C ASP A 61 -7.97 -10.11 -8.37
N ASP A 62 -7.63 -11.37 -8.63
CA ASP A 62 -7.87 -12.50 -7.71
C ASP A 62 -6.85 -12.55 -6.56
N GLU A 63 -7.24 -13.19 -5.44
CA GLU A 63 -6.34 -13.52 -4.33
C GLU A 63 -5.18 -14.42 -4.81
N ARG A 64 -3.97 -14.18 -4.28
CA ARG A 64 -2.78 -14.95 -4.65
C ARG A 64 -2.14 -15.58 -3.42
N SER A 65 -1.95 -16.89 -3.50
CA SER A 65 -1.24 -17.66 -2.49
C SER A 65 0.25 -17.70 -2.83
N LEU A 66 1.08 -17.36 -1.86
CA LEU A 66 2.52 -17.50 -1.87
C LEU A 66 2.93 -18.54 -0.83
N GLU A 67 4.03 -19.24 -1.06
CA GLU A 67 4.49 -20.31 -0.19
C GLU A 67 5.95 -20.10 0.22
N ILE A 68 6.28 -20.42 1.46
CA ILE A 68 7.66 -20.63 1.91
C ILE A 68 7.78 -22.08 2.34
N ASP A 69 8.78 -22.77 1.81
CA ASP A 69 9.21 -24.10 2.27
C ASP A 69 10.74 -24.12 2.31
N VAL A 70 11.30 -23.96 3.52
CA VAL A 70 12.75 -23.83 3.74
C VAL A 70 13.22 -24.78 4.83
N GLN A 71 14.33 -25.47 4.57
CA GLN A 71 15.05 -26.28 5.55
C GLN A 71 16.27 -25.54 6.08
N GLY A 72 16.43 -25.53 7.40
CA GLY A 72 17.53 -24.87 8.09
C GLY A 72 18.83 -25.69 8.13
N PRO A 73 19.98 -25.04 8.40
CA PRO A 73 20.09 -23.66 8.85
C PRO A 73 19.95 -22.65 7.71
N ALA A 74 19.03 -21.69 7.85
CA ALA A 74 18.74 -20.71 6.79
C ALA A 74 18.20 -19.40 7.36
N ASP A 75 18.61 -18.27 6.78
CA ASP A 75 17.97 -16.97 6.94
C ASP A 75 16.91 -16.85 5.84
N VAL A 76 15.63 -16.81 6.24
CA VAL A 76 14.48 -16.73 5.35
C VAL A 76 14.19 -15.26 5.06
N THR A 77 14.19 -14.91 3.78
CA THR A 77 13.95 -13.56 3.26
C THR A 77 12.68 -13.52 2.42
N ALA A 78 12.23 -12.32 2.05
CA ALA A 78 11.11 -12.15 1.14
C ALA A 78 11.39 -12.76 -0.25
N ALA A 79 12.65 -12.96 -0.65
CA ALA A 79 13.00 -13.67 -1.87
C ALA A 79 12.60 -15.15 -1.86
N ASP A 80 12.44 -15.76 -0.68
CA ASP A 80 12.07 -17.17 -0.52
C ASP A 80 10.56 -17.43 -0.67
N LEU A 81 9.76 -16.36 -0.78
CA LEU A 81 8.33 -16.46 -1.11
C LEU A 81 8.16 -16.92 -2.55
N GLN A 82 7.71 -18.14 -2.71
CA GLN A 82 7.36 -18.72 -4.00
C GLN A 82 6.08 -18.06 -4.51
N ALA A 83 6.26 -17.14 -5.44
CA ALA A 83 5.20 -16.35 -6.05
C ALA A 83 4.89 -16.85 -7.47
N GLY A 84 3.62 -16.73 -7.88
CA GLY A 84 3.23 -16.96 -9.28
C GLY A 84 3.69 -15.82 -10.20
N ALA A 85 3.57 -16.00 -11.52
CA ALA A 85 3.99 -15.00 -12.51
C ALA A 85 3.29 -13.63 -12.37
N ASP A 86 2.11 -13.60 -11.73
CA ASP A 86 1.29 -12.40 -11.56
C ASP A 86 1.63 -11.62 -10.27
N VAL A 87 2.67 -12.03 -9.53
CA VAL A 87 3.09 -11.42 -8.26
C VAL A 87 4.58 -11.15 -8.27
N GLU A 88 4.96 -9.89 -8.05
CA GLU A 88 6.34 -9.44 -7.93
C GLU A 88 6.62 -8.95 -6.51
N ILE A 89 7.77 -9.36 -5.96
CA ILE A 89 8.24 -8.97 -4.64
C ILE A 89 9.29 -7.87 -4.81
N LEU A 90 8.99 -6.68 -4.30
CA LEU A 90 9.78 -5.48 -4.59
C LEU A 90 10.90 -5.22 -3.58
N ASN A 91 10.90 -5.91 -2.45
CA ASN A 91 11.93 -5.85 -1.41
C ASN A 91 12.45 -7.24 -1.00
N PRO A 92 13.10 -7.99 -1.92
CA PRO A 92 13.49 -9.39 -1.71
C PRO A 92 14.43 -9.60 -0.51
N ASP A 93 15.26 -8.61 -0.18
CA ASP A 93 16.23 -8.69 0.92
C ASP A 93 15.61 -8.58 2.32
N LEU A 94 14.29 -8.37 2.42
CA LEU A 94 13.59 -8.23 3.69
C LEU A 94 13.66 -9.55 4.48
N HIS A 95 14.28 -9.51 5.65
CA HIS A 95 14.30 -10.62 6.60
C HIS A 95 12.90 -10.98 7.10
N LEU A 96 12.53 -12.25 7.02
CA LEU A 96 11.26 -12.77 7.51
C LEU A 96 11.44 -13.61 8.78
N ALA A 97 12.37 -14.58 8.76
CA ALA A 97 12.60 -15.51 9.86
C ALA A 97 13.98 -16.19 9.77
N THR A 98 14.42 -16.82 10.84
CA THR A 98 15.68 -17.58 10.93
C THR A 98 15.39 -19.01 11.37
N VAL A 99 15.76 -20.00 10.55
CA VAL A 99 15.49 -21.42 10.80
C VAL A 99 16.77 -22.12 11.27
N ALA A 100 16.69 -22.84 12.40
CA ALA A 100 17.79 -23.59 12.97
C ALA A 100 18.13 -24.87 12.17
N ALA A 101 19.35 -25.40 12.38
CA ALA A 101 19.79 -26.61 11.69
C ALA A 101 18.90 -27.83 12.00
N GLY A 102 18.48 -28.55 10.95
CA GLY A 102 17.64 -29.74 11.07
C GLY A 102 16.16 -29.46 11.37
N LYS A 103 15.73 -28.20 11.20
CA LYS A 103 14.34 -27.75 11.33
C LYS A 103 13.88 -27.17 9.99
N SER A 104 12.58 -26.97 9.84
CA SER A 104 11.98 -26.43 8.62
C SER A 104 10.91 -25.41 8.95
N LEU A 105 10.73 -24.44 8.07
CA LEU A 105 9.61 -23.50 8.11
C LEU A 105 8.79 -23.71 6.84
N HIS A 106 7.53 -24.09 7.03
CA HIS A 106 6.54 -24.13 5.97
C HIS A 106 5.39 -23.17 6.32
N MET A 107 5.08 -22.25 5.42
CA MET A 107 3.93 -21.37 5.56
C MET A 107 3.34 -20.94 4.23
N THR A 108 2.02 -20.76 4.22
CA THR A 108 1.26 -20.20 3.11
C THR A 108 0.83 -18.78 3.46
N VAL A 109 1.05 -17.84 2.54
CA VAL A 109 0.73 -16.42 2.69
C VAL A 109 -0.24 -16.02 1.57
N THR A 110 -1.41 -15.51 1.92
CA THR A 110 -2.36 -15.00 0.93
C THR A 110 -2.20 -13.49 0.81
N ALA A 111 -1.98 -13.01 -0.40
CA ALA A 111 -1.93 -11.59 -0.74
C ALA A 111 -3.09 -11.19 -1.64
N VAL A 112 -3.59 -9.98 -1.43
CA VAL A 112 -4.74 -9.44 -2.15
C VAL A 112 -4.49 -7.99 -2.56
N LYS A 113 -5.16 -7.56 -3.64
CA LYS A 113 -5.25 -6.14 -3.98
C LYS A 113 -6.28 -5.46 -3.09
N GLY A 114 -6.03 -4.21 -2.74
CA GLY A 114 -6.93 -3.40 -1.94
C GLY A 114 -6.60 -1.93 -1.99
N ARG A 115 -7.19 -1.15 -1.08
CA ARG A 115 -6.96 0.29 -0.93
C ARG A 115 -6.85 0.65 0.54
N GLY A 116 -5.98 1.59 0.85
CA GLY A 116 -5.82 2.10 2.22
C GLY A 116 -5.35 1.03 3.19
N TYR A 117 -6.16 0.78 4.22
CA TYR A 117 -5.86 -0.13 5.33
C TYR A 117 -7.07 -1.00 5.62
N SER A 118 -6.84 -2.28 5.89
CA SER A 118 -7.83 -3.21 6.44
C SER A 118 -7.24 -3.88 7.67
N SER A 119 -8.00 -3.90 8.76
CA SER A 119 -7.61 -4.59 9.98
C SER A 119 -7.73 -6.11 9.85
N ALA A 120 -7.02 -6.84 10.72
CA ALA A 120 -7.15 -8.29 10.82
C ALA A 120 -8.61 -8.72 11.11
N ASP A 121 -9.35 -7.95 11.92
CA ASP A 121 -10.75 -8.22 12.23
C ASP A 121 -11.67 -8.06 11.00
N GLU A 122 -11.48 -7.01 10.21
CA GLU A 122 -12.19 -6.82 8.93
C GLU A 122 -11.87 -7.96 7.96
N ASN A 123 -10.59 -8.32 7.82
CA ASN A 123 -10.14 -9.43 6.99
C ASN A 123 -10.75 -10.78 7.42
N LYS A 124 -10.96 -10.97 8.73
CA LYS A 124 -11.63 -12.16 9.27
C LYS A 124 -13.12 -12.18 8.94
N GLN A 125 -13.80 -11.04 8.98
CA GLN A 125 -15.22 -10.93 8.66
C GLN A 125 -15.52 -11.15 7.18
N LEU A 126 -14.57 -10.87 6.29
CA LEU A 126 -14.69 -11.16 4.86
C LEU A 126 -14.69 -12.66 4.54
N ARG A 127 -14.41 -13.52 5.52
CA ARG A 127 -14.34 -14.96 5.39
C ARG A 127 -15.43 -15.61 6.24
N ASP A 128 -16.43 -16.19 5.59
CA ASP A 128 -17.58 -16.83 6.26
C ASP A 128 -17.14 -17.88 7.30
N GLU A 129 -16.11 -18.68 6.97
CA GLU A 129 -15.47 -19.64 7.87
C GLU A 129 -13.95 -19.65 7.64
N MET A 130 -13.19 -19.09 8.58
CA MET A 130 -11.74 -19.17 8.56
C MET A 130 -11.29 -20.50 9.19
N PRO A 131 -10.56 -21.36 8.45
CA PRO A 131 -10.06 -22.61 9.01
C PRO A 131 -9.14 -22.37 10.21
N ILE A 132 -9.10 -23.33 11.13
CA ILE A 132 -8.16 -23.30 12.26
C ILE A 132 -6.73 -23.28 11.73
N GLY A 133 -5.90 -22.39 12.28
CA GLY A 133 -4.49 -22.20 11.87
C GLY A 133 -4.28 -21.14 10.79
N VAL A 134 -5.35 -20.62 10.17
CA VAL A 134 -5.27 -19.44 9.30
C VAL A 134 -5.38 -18.19 10.18
N LEU A 135 -4.38 -17.32 10.10
CA LEU A 135 -4.26 -16.10 10.87
C LEU A 135 -4.51 -14.90 9.95
N ALA A 136 -5.53 -14.11 10.26
CA ALA A 136 -5.73 -12.81 9.61
C ALA A 136 -4.67 -11.82 10.09
N VAL A 137 -4.18 -10.99 9.18
CA VAL A 137 -3.23 -9.92 9.51
C VAL A 137 -3.75 -8.60 9.00
N ASP A 138 -3.31 -7.49 9.61
CA ASP A 138 -3.62 -6.17 9.08
C ASP A 138 -2.96 -5.99 7.71
N SER A 139 -3.73 -5.52 6.73
CA SER A 139 -3.31 -5.31 5.35
C SER A 139 -3.11 -3.82 5.09
N ILE A 140 -1.85 -3.44 4.81
CA ILE A 140 -1.45 -2.08 4.46
C ILE A 140 -1.31 -2.00 2.94
N TYR A 141 -2.40 -1.67 2.24
CA TYR A 141 -2.41 -1.59 0.77
C TYR A 141 -1.80 -0.29 0.25
N THR A 142 -1.78 0.77 1.07
CA THR A 142 -1.30 2.08 0.62
C THR A 142 0.19 2.00 0.22
N PRO A 143 0.54 2.40 -1.02
CA PRO A 143 1.93 2.40 -1.47
C PRO A 143 2.70 3.64 -0.96
N ILE A 144 2.04 4.49 -0.16
CA ILE A 144 2.57 5.77 0.33
C ILE A 144 2.88 5.66 1.81
N GLU A 145 4.15 5.83 2.15
CA GLU A 145 4.62 5.79 3.53
C GLU A 145 4.43 7.15 4.22
N ARG A 146 4.68 8.24 3.47
CA ARG A 146 4.63 9.60 4.00
C ARG A 146 4.37 10.63 2.91
N VAL A 147 3.58 11.65 3.25
CA VAL A 147 3.38 12.84 2.42
C VAL A 147 3.42 14.09 3.29
N ASN A 148 4.26 15.04 2.87
CA ASN A 148 4.28 16.40 3.37
C ASN A 148 3.94 17.37 2.24
N TYR A 149 3.41 18.54 2.59
CA TYR A 149 3.25 19.63 1.64
C TYR A 149 3.52 20.97 2.31
N HIS A 150 4.03 21.90 1.52
CA HIS A 150 4.33 23.27 1.93
C HIS A 150 3.70 24.23 0.93
N VAL A 151 3.09 25.29 1.46
CA VAL A 151 2.51 26.38 0.67
C VAL A 151 3.24 27.65 1.04
N GLU A 152 3.79 28.32 0.04
CA GLU A 152 4.46 29.62 0.19
C GLU A 152 3.92 30.61 -0.82
N ASN A 153 3.93 31.90 -0.47
CA ASN A 153 3.57 32.96 -1.42
C ASN A 153 4.64 33.06 -2.50
N THR A 154 4.21 33.22 -3.74
CA THR A 154 5.11 33.37 -4.88
C THR A 154 4.67 34.53 -5.77
N ARG A 155 5.65 35.22 -6.34
CA ARG A 155 5.41 36.33 -7.27
C ARG A 155 5.43 35.79 -8.70
N VAL A 156 4.34 36.02 -9.43
CA VAL A 156 4.22 35.71 -10.85
C VAL A 156 3.96 37.03 -11.59
N GLY A 157 4.95 37.49 -12.34
CA GLY A 157 4.93 38.82 -12.95
C GLY A 157 4.80 39.93 -11.91
N SER A 158 3.74 40.74 -12.02
CA SER A 158 3.48 41.87 -11.11
C SER A 158 2.70 41.50 -9.84
N ARG A 159 2.12 40.28 -9.77
CA ARG A 159 1.27 39.82 -8.67
C ARG A 159 2.05 38.93 -7.71
N ASP A 160 1.89 39.14 -6.40
CA ASP A 160 2.60 38.43 -5.32
C ASP A 160 1.69 37.61 -4.40
N ASP A 161 0.44 37.42 -4.79
CA ASP A 161 -0.60 36.70 -4.06
C ASP A 161 -0.85 35.27 -4.57
N TYR A 162 0.03 34.74 -5.42
CA TYR A 162 -0.06 33.35 -5.88
C TYR A 162 0.50 32.38 -4.85
N ASP A 163 -0.11 31.19 -4.78
CA ASP A 163 0.40 30.08 -3.96
C ASP A 163 1.38 29.22 -4.78
N LYS A 164 2.56 28.95 -4.25
CA LYS A 164 3.43 27.85 -4.68
C LYS A 164 3.25 26.68 -3.73
N LEU A 165 2.79 25.55 -4.27
CA LEU A 165 2.59 24.29 -3.55
C LEU A 165 3.74 23.33 -3.87
N THR A 166 4.43 22.85 -2.84
CA THR A 166 5.51 21.85 -2.94
C THR A 166 5.09 20.60 -2.17
N PHE A 167 5.26 19.42 -2.76
CA PHE A 167 5.01 18.13 -2.12
C PHE A 167 6.30 17.36 -1.92
N ASP A 168 6.44 16.72 -0.75
CA ASP A 168 7.42 15.67 -0.52
C ASP A 168 6.69 14.35 -0.31
N ILE A 169 6.93 13.37 -1.17
CA ILE A 169 6.19 12.10 -1.23
C ILE A 169 7.20 10.95 -1.12
N TRP A 170 6.98 10.06 -0.14
CA TRP A 170 7.73 8.82 0.04
C TRP A 170 6.83 7.63 -0.24
N THR A 171 7.30 6.77 -1.15
CA THR A 171 6.61 5.55 -1.59
C THR A 171 7.42 4.33 -1.18
N ASN A 172 6.77 3.19 -0.97
CA ASN A 172 7.44 1.92 -0.67
C ASN A 172 8.10 1.24 -1.90
N GLY A 173 8.07 1.90 -3.07
CA GLY A 173 8.70 1.44 -4.31
C GLY A 173 7.74 0.80 -5.32
N SER A 174 6.50 0.47 -4.93
CA SER A 174 5.51 -0.12 -5.86
C SER A 174 4.89 0.86 -6.84
N ILE A 175 5.03 2.16 -6.58
CA ILE A 175 4.59 3.24 -7.47
C ILE A 175 5.58 4.40 -7.41
N LYS A 176 5.81 5.07 -8.55
CA LYS A 176 6.59 6.30 -8.56
C LYS A 176 5.81 7.44 -7.90
N PRO A 177 6.47 8.37 -7.19
CA PRO A 177 5.81 9.53 -6.58
C PRO A 177 4.98 10.38 -7.57
N SER A 178 5.46 10.56 -8.80
CA SER A 178 4.76 11.28 -9.88
C SER A 178 3.46 10.59 -10.28
N ASP A 179 3.48 9.27 -10.35
CA ASP A 179 2.37 8.45 -10.82
C ASP A 179 1.33 8.35 -9.72
N ALA A 180 1.76 8.24 -8.46
CA ALA A 180 0.91 8.34 -7.28
C ALA A 180 0.15 9.67 -7.21
N LEU A 181 0.85 10.79 -7.41
CA LEU A 181 0.23 12.12 -7.42
C LEU A 181 -0.78 12.27 -8.55
N SER A 182 -0.43 11.77 -9.74
CA SER A 182 -1.32 11.80 -10.91
C SER A 182 -2.57 10.94 -10.69
N LEU A 183 -2.41 9.73 -10.15
CA LEU A 183 -3.51 8.82 -9.83
C LEU A 183 -4.40 9.39 -8.72
N GLY A 184 -3.80 9.97 -7.68
CA GLY A 184 -4.55 10.67 -6.62
C GLY A 184 -5.35 11.86 -7.16
N SER A 185 -4.79 12.60 -8.11
CA SER A 185 -5.49 13.72 -8.76
C SER A 185 -6.66 13.23 -9.61
N LYS A 186 -6.49 12.12 -10.34
CA LYS A 186 -7.58 11.47 -11.08
C LYS A 186 -8.71 11.04 -10.14
N ILE A 187 -8.38 10.39 -9.02
CA ILE A 187 -9.37 9.99 -8.00
C ILE A 187 -10.13 11.22 -7.47
N LEU A 188 -9.43 12.33 -7.18
CA LEU A 188 -10.07 13.57 -6.73
C LEU A 188 -11.06 14.11 -7.77
N ALA A 189 -10.63 14.17 -9.04
CA ALA A 189 -11.47 14.66 -10.14
C ALA A 189 -12.72 13.79 -10.33
N GLU A 190 -12.57 12.46 -10.29
CA GLU A 190 -13.71 11.53 -10.40
C GLU A 190 -14.75 11.75 -9.30
N HIS A 191 -14.33 12.04 -8.07
CA HIS A 191 -15.27 12.37 -6.99
C HIS A 191 -15.94 13.74 -7.19
N LEU A 192 -15.21 14.73 -7.72
CA LEU A 192 -15.76 16.06 -8.00
C LEU A 192 -16.76 16.05 -9.16
N ASN A 193 -16.58 15.17 -10.15
CA ASN A 193 -17.51 15.00 -11.27
C ASN A 193 -18.94 14.72 -10.79
N LEU A 194 -19.11 13.91 -9.72
CA LEU A 194 -20.41 13.62 -9.13
C LEU A 194 -21.16 14.87 -8.64
N PHE A 195 -20.44 15.93 -8.27
CA PHE A 195 -21.04 17.20 -7.85
C PHE A 195 -21.32 18.14 -9.02
N MET A 196 -20.56 18.03 -10.12
CA MET A 196 -20.78 18.85 -11.31
C MET A 196 -22.10 18.50 -12.00
N ASP A 197 -22.52 17.24 -11.92
CA ASP A 197 -23.78 16.76 -12.50
C ASP A 197 -25.04 17.22 -11.72
N ILE A 198 -24.88 17.89 -10.57
CA ILE A 198 -26.01 18.40 -9.77
C ILE A 198 -26.78 19.52 -10.50
N SER A 199 -26.09 20.30 -11.34
CA SER A 199 -26.71 21.40 -12.08
C SER A 199 -26.21 21.47 -13.53
N PRO A 200 -27.12 21.47 -14.52
CA PRO A 200 -26.74 21.61 -15.92
C PRO A 200 -26.10 22.97 -16.23
N VAL A 201 -26.28 23.97 -15.36
CA VAL A 201 -25.68 25.31 -15.50
C VAL A 201 -24.15 25.28 -15.32
N ALA A 202 -23.63 24.34 -14.53
CA ALA A 202 -22.20 24.24 -14.29
C ALA A 202 -21.44 23.64 -15.49
N ALA A 203 -22.09 22.76 -16.27
CA ALA A 203 -21.48 22.08 -17.42
C ALA A 203 -21.11 23.02 -18.58
N GLU A 204 -21.77 24.17 -18.69
CA GLU A 204 -21.57 25.15 -19.77
C GLU A 204 -20.65 26.32 -19.36
N ALA A 205 -20.23 26.41 -18.09
CA ALA A 205 -19.44 27.51 -17.57
C ALA A 205 -17.93 27.25 -17.74
N SER A 206 -17.23 28.06 -18.55
CA SER A 206 -15.75 28.05 -18.61
C SER A 206 -15.17 28.87 -17.45
N VAL A 207 -14.64 28.20 -16.43
CA VAL A 207 -14.17 28.86 -15.19
C VAL A 207 -12.64 28.97 -15.10
N MET A 208 -11.88 28.26 -15.95
CA MET A 208 -10.41 28.33 -15.94
C MET A 208 -9.89 29.45 -16.85
N VAL A 209 -9.11 30.35 -16.27
CA VAL A 209 -8.28 31.31 -17.01
C VAL A 209 -6.87 30.71 -17.05
N GLU A 210 -6.37 30.37 -18.24
CA GLU A 210 -4.98 29.92 -18.39
C GLU A 210 -4.02 31.04 -17.94
N ALA A 211 -3.07 30.69 -17.07
CA ALA A 211 -1.99 31.60 -16.75
C ALA A 211 -1.06 31.67 -17.96
N GLU A 212 -0.82 32.88 -18.49
CA GLU A 212 0.13 33.06 -19.58
C GLU A 212 1.51 32.47 -19.20
N PRO A 213 2.15 31.71 -20.10
CA PRO A 213 3.46 31.15 -19.82
C PRO A 213 4.45 32.29 -19.56
N VAL A 214 5.17 32.22 -18.44
CA VAL A 214 6.23 33.17 -18.12
C VAL A 214 7.32 33.02 -19.20
N ALA A 215 7.44 34.03 -20.07
CA ALA A 215 8.49 34.09 -21.07
C ALA A 215 9.87 34.01 -20.35
N THR A 216 10.70 33.09 -20.83
CA THR A 216 12.08 32.87 -20.34
C THR A 216 13.04 33.91 -20.89
#